data_AF-A0A0D2AL61-F1
#
_entry.id   AF-A0A0D2AL61-F1
#
_cell.length_a   1.000
_cell.length_b   1.000
_cell.length_c   1.000
_cell.angle_alpha   90.00
_cell.angle_beta   90.00
_cell.angle_gamma   90.00
#
_symmetry.space_group_name_H-M   'P 1'
#
loop_
_entity.id
_entity.type
_entity.pdbx_description
1 polymer ?
#
loop_
_entity_poly.entity_id
_entity_poly.type
_entity_poly.pdbx_seq_one_letter_code
_entity_poly.pdbx_strand_id
1 'polypeptide(L)'
;MRPICQSFLANHKSVNTARRQTGRGKYGTCKVHRSCQEDSIIPGTICKASKFAAMGKPYCLRCARTFRSVHALQQHYNDSFSHHRCDVCGTDEPTWEKLLQHHRKTGHRVVCQGCDDGDGMTWIPGSQEYQDHLRECNVCTTCEEHFQSPGNLENHKIAHLQRTIKCYGCDRKFPTYPSMIIHLESGACPSEIDYIDLNESAALCYQWKAFLDEDYRDDLLDRYDLDLQYAETVYPFECPGCDSYFRRLSALFQHVYSTACNQDLQSGKIGKLVRWLERRHDASGSE
;
A
#
# COMPACT_ATOMS: atom_id res chain seq x y z
N MET A 1 18.90 11.02 -3.35
CA MET A 1 17.59 10.74 -3.98
C MET A 1 16.61 11.78 -3.46
N ARG A 2 15.88 12.49 -4.33
CA ARG A 2 14.83 13.42 -3.87
C ARG A 2 13.63 12.59 -3.39
N PRO A 3 12.97 12.93 -2.28
CA PRO A 3 11.76 12.24 -1.84
C PRO A 3 10.69 12.36 -2.92
N ILE A 4 10.01 11.26 -3.23
CA ILE A 4 9.03 11.11 -4.33
C ILE A 4 7.93 12.20 -4.25
N CYS A 5 7.63 12.70 -3.04
CA CYS A 5 6.61 13.72 -2.81
C CYS A 5 7.09 15.19 -2.90
N GLN A 6 8.39 15.50 -2.92
CA GLN A 6 8.83 16.90 -2.77
C GLN A 6 8.43 17.82 -3.94
N SER A 7 8.29 17.27 -5.15
CA SER A 7 7.79 18.02 -6.32
C SER A 7 6.27 18.23 -6.27
N PHE A 8 5.50 17.22 -5.87
CA PHE A 8 4.05 17.30 -5.73
C PHE A 8 3.63 18.30 -4.64
N LEU A 9 4.30 18.24 -3.50
CA LEU A 9 4.08 19.12 -2.36
C LEU A 9 4.45 20.59 -2.66
N ALA A 10 5.21 20.90 -3.71
CA ALA A 10 5.53 22.27 -4.08
C ALA A 10 4.37 22.99 -4.78
N ASN A 11 3.55 22.26 -5.54
CA ASN A 11 2.44 22.81 -6.33
C ASN A 11 1.13 22.94 -5.54
N HIS A 12 0.92 22.10 -4.52
CA HIS A 12 -0.32 22.07 -3.73
C HIS A 12 -0.21 22.77 -2.35
N LYS A 13 0.76 23.67 -2.16
CA LYS A 13 0.98 24.44 -0.89
C LYS A 13 -0.13 25.44 -0.53
N SER A 14 -1.33 25.35 -1.10
CA SER A 14 -2.38 26.34 -0.84
C SER A 14 -3.26 26.05 0.38
N VAL A 15 -3.12 24.91 1.09
CA VAL A 15 -4.07 24.60 2.19
C VAL A 15 -3.45 24.28 3.56
N ASN A 16 -2.17 23.93 3.73
CA ASN A 16 -1.68 23.54 5.07
C ASN A 16 -0.16 23.68 5.31
N THR A 17 0.49 24.77 4.87
CA THR A 17 1.91 24.97 5.20
C THR A 17 2.11 25.76 6.50
N ALA A 18 2.05 25.10 7.64
CA ALA A 18 2.80 25.54 8.83
C ALA A 18 4.29 25.21 8.58
N ARG A 19 5.00 26.16 7.97
CA ARG A 19 6.40 26.00 7.53
C ARG A 19 7.36 26.01 8.73
N ARG A 20 8.15 24.94 8.90
CA ARG A 20 9.13 24.74 10.00
C ARG A 20 10.15 25.87 10.18
N GLN A 21 10.40 26.22 11.45
CA GLN A 21 11.75 26.44 11.98
C GLN A 21 11.91 25.64 13.28
N THR A 22 13.01 24.91 13.37
CA THR A 22 13.43 24.14 14.56
C THR A 22 13.86 25.08 15.67
N GLY A 23 12.98 25.32 16.65
CA GLY A 23 13.29 26.08 17.86
C GLY A 23 13.07 25.24 19.11
N ARG A 24 14.15 24.82 19.77
CA ARG A 24 14.10 24.21 21.11
C ARG A 24 13.52 25.22 22.12
N GLY A 25 12.24 25.10 22.44
CA GLY A 25 11.56 25.85 23.50
C GLY A 25 11.33 24.96 24.72
N LYS A 26 11.95 25.30 25.85
CA LYS A 26 11.89 24.56 27.12
C LYS A 26 10.45 24.41 27.62
N TYR A 27 10.05 23.17 27.93
CA TYR A 27 8.78 22.85 28.57
C TYR A 27 8.74 23.43 30.00
N GLY A 28 7.88 24.42 30.23
CA GLY A 28 7.45 24.82 31.57
C GLY A 28 6.27 23.95 31.99
N THR A 29 6.39 23.24 33.10
CA THR A 29 5.30 22.40 33.64
C THR A 29 4.19 23.31 34.20
N CYS A 30 2.95 23.09 33.77
CA CYS A 30 1.79 23.66 34.45
C CYS A 30 0.94 22.52 35.01
N LYS A 31 1.04 22.33 36.33
CA LYS A 31 0.03 21.61 37.11
C LYS A 31 -1.23 22.46 37.06
N VAL A 32 -2.37 21.90 36.64
CA VAL A 32 -3.70 22.13 37.25
C VAL A 32 -4.82 21.40 36.46
N HIS A 33 -5.59 20.63 37.23
CA HIS A 33 -6.90 19.99 37.00
C HIS A 33 -7.04 18.68 36.20
N ARG A 34 -7.00 17.61 37.00
CA ARG A 34 -7.54 16.27 36.82
C ARG A 34 -9.06 16.29 37.12
N SER A 35 -9.92 16.61 36.16
CA SER A 35 -11.37 16.32 36.19
C SER A 35 -12.10 17.00 35.02
N CYS A 36 -12.30 16.30 33.91
CA CYS A 36 -13.46 16.48 33.02
C CYS A 36 -13.64 15.15 32.29
N GLN A 37 -14.56 14.33 32.82
CA GLN A 37 -15.11 13.18 32.12
C GLN A 37 -15.97 13.66 30.95
N GLU A 38 -15.99 12.81 29.93
CA GLU A 38 -16.82 12.85 28.74
C GLU A 38 -18.29 13.11 29.10
N ASP A 39 -18.92 14.06 28.42
CA ASP A 39 -20.22 13.87 27.76
C ASP A 39 -20.75 15.19 27.17
N SER A 40 -21.14 15.11 25.89
CA SER A 40 -22.09 15.98 25.20
C SER A 40 -21.75 17.49 25.10
N ILE A 41 -21.05 17.89 24.03
CA ILE A 41 -20.99 19.30 23.61
C ILE A 41 -21.41 19.43 22.14
N ILE A 42 -22.58 20.02 21.95
CA ILE A 42 -23.10 20.57 20.69
C ILE A 42 -22.10 21.64 20.17
N PRO A 43 -21.79 21.70 18.86
CA PRO A 43 -20.86 22.69 18.31
C PRO A 43 -21.34 24.11 18.61
N GLY A 44 -20.52 24.89 19.33
CA GLY A 44 -20.81 26.29 19.66
C GLY A 44 -21.08 26.61 21.13
N THR A 45 -21.02 25.62 22.03
CA THR A 45 -21.20 25.90 23.46
C THR A 45 -19.88 26.25 24.14
N ILE A 46 -19.76 27.50 24.61
CA ILE A 46 -18.64 28.02 25.37
C ILE A 46 -18.44 27.15 26.63
N CYS A 47 -17.29 26.48 26.75
CA CYS A 47 -16.93 25.75 27.96
C CYS A 47 -16.84 26.73 29.14
N LYS A 48 -17.77 26.63 30.10
CA LYS A 48 -17.88 27.49 31.30
C LYS A 48 -16.81 27.20 32.37
N ALA A 49 -15.60 26.83 31.97
CA ALA A 49 -14.49 26.62 32.89
C ALA A 49 -13.44 27.73 32.72
N SER A 50 -13.75 28.93 33.21
CA SER A 50 -12.77 29.94 33.64
C SER A 50 -13.47 31.13 34.30
N LYS A 51 -13.08 31.45 35.55
CA LYS A 51 -13.52 32.60 36.35
C LYS A 51 -13.10 33.97 35.79
N PHE A 52 -12.85 34.09 34.48
CA PHE A 52 -12.45 35.30 33.77
C PHE A 52 -13.28 35.57 32.49
N ALA A 53 -14.49 35.00 32.39
CA ALA A 53 -15.43 35.31 31.30
C ALA A 53 -16.21 36.63 31.53
N ALA A 54 -15.52 37.69 31.95
CA ALA A 54 -16.10 39.03 31.99
C ALA A 54 -15.64 39.78 30.73
N MET A 55 -16.61 40.17 29.89
CA MET A 55 -16.46 40.89 28.61
C MET A 55 -16.13 40.01 27.39
N GLY A 56 -17.09 39.22 26.90
CA GLY A 56 -17.33 38.72 25.52
C GLY A 56 -16.25 38.74 24.41
N LYS A 57 -14.97 38.73 24.76
CA LYS A 57 -13.83 38.87 23.87
C LYS A 57 -13.31 37.46 23.56
N PRO A 58 -12.97 37.18 22.29
CA PRO A 58 -12.43 35.88 21.91
C PRO A 58 -11.14 35.57 22.68
N TYR A 59 -10.99 34.32 23.12
CA TYR A 59 -9.92 33.89 24.02
C TYR A 59 -9.28 32.60 23.53
N CYS A 60 -7.95 32.54 23.57
CA CYS A 60 -7.21 31.30 23.37
C CYS A 60 -6.86 30.69 24.73
N LEU A 61 -7.40 29.49 24.99
CA LEU A 61 -7.17 28.75 26.24
C LEU A 61 -5.70 28.35 26.43
N ARG A 62 -5.04 27.81 25.40
CA ARG A 62 -3.65 27.32 25.49
C ARG A 62 -2.64 28.44 25.74
N CYS A 63 -2.77 29.55 25.03
CA CYS A 63 -1.88 30.70 25.18
C CYS A 63 -2.30 31.63 26.32
N ALA A 64 -3.48 31.39 26.91
CA ALA A 64 -4.12 32.24 27.89
C ALA A 64 -4.24 33.73 27.46
N ARG A 65 -4.62 33.99 26.21
CA ARG A 65 -4.67 35.34 25.61
C ARG A 65 -6.06 35.73 25.14
N THR A 66 -6.50 36.95 25.43
CA THR A 66 -7.70 37.57 24.86
C THR A 66 -7.36 38.34 23.59
N PHE A 67 -8.31 38.38 22.65
CA PHE A 67 -8.15 39.04 21.36
C PHE A 67 -9.26 40.08 21.16
N ARG A 68 -8.96 41.09 20.33
CA ARG A 68 -9.89 42.19 20.04
C ARG A 68 -11.09 41.77 19.18
N SER A 69 -10.97 40.70 18.41
CA SER A 69 -12.01 40.17 17.51
C SER A 69 -11.80 38.69 17.21
N VAL A 70 -12.83 38.02 16.68
CA VAL A 70 -12.75 36.59 16.32
C VAL A 70 -11.74 36.41 15.18
N HIS A 71 -11.71 37.37 14.26
CA HIS A 71 -10.71 37.40 13.19
C HIS A 71 -9.28 37.47 13.74
N ALA A 72 -9.01 38.28 14.76
CA ALA A 72 -7.69 38.35 15.39
C ALA A 72 -7.32 37.04 16.13
N LEU A 73 -8.30 36.34 16.72
CA LEU A 73 -8.08 35.01 17.30
C LEU A 73 -7.81 33.96 16.21
N GLN A 74 -8.55 34.00 15.09
CA GLN A 74 -8.32 33.08 13.97
C GLN A 74 -6.97 33.32 13.31
N GLN A 75 -6.57 34.59 13.14
CA GLN A 75 -5.24 34.94 12.67
C GLN A 75 -4.17 34.41 13.63
N HIS A 76 -4.36 34.57 14.95
CA HIS A 76 -3.47 33.95 15.95
C HIS A 76 -3.35 32.44 15.78
N TYR A 77 -4.45 31.73 15.49
CA TYR A 77 -4.40 30.30 15.24
C TYR A 77 -3.65 29.93 13.96
N ASN A 78 -3.83 30.70 12.90
CA ASN A 78 -3.16 30.45 11.61
C ASN A 78 -1.64 30.74 11.70
N ASP A 79 -1.26 31.74 12.48
CA ASP A 79 0.14 32.21 12.55
C ASP A 79 0.94 31.51 13.67
N SER A 80 0.27 30.84 14.62
CA SER A 80 0.93 30.25 15.78
C SER A 80 1.31 28.79 15.57
N PHE A 81 2.62 28.52 15.58
CA PHE A 81 3.19 27.16 15.61
C PHE A 81 2.82 26.33 16.85
N SER A 82 2.24 26.96 17.88
CA SER A 82 1.82 26.26 19.10
C SER A 82 0.44 25.63 18.99
N HIS A 83 -0.27 25.86 17.88
CA HIS A 83 -1.62 25.37 17.64
C HIS A 83 -1.63 24.37 16.50
N HIS A 84 -2.23 23.20 16.74
CA HIS A 84 -2.43 22.16 15.72
C HIS A 84 -3.92 21.87 15.67
N ARG A 85 -4.63 22.69 14.89
CA ARG A 85 -6.10 22.70 14.92
C ARG A 85 -6.70 21.89 13.79
N CYS A 86 -7.71 21.10 14.13
CA CYS A 86 -8.62 20.52 13.16
C CYS A 86 -9.57 21.62 12.68
N ASP A 87 -9.60 21.88 11.38
CA ASP A 87 -10.48 22.88 10.76
C ASP A 87 -11.95 22.43 10.68
N VAL A 88 -12.21 21.12 10.75
CA VAL A 88 -13.56 20.56 10.70
C VAL A 88 -14.28 20.69 12.05
N CYS A 89 -13.63 20.28 13.15
CA CYS A 89 -14.25 20.28 14.48
C CYS A 89 -13.67 21.30 15.46
N GLY A 90 -12.63 22.04 15.06
CA GLY A 90 -12.02 23.12 15.85
C GLY A 90 -11.08 22.67 16.97
N THR A 91 -10.96 21.35 17.23
CA THR A 91 -10.08 20.77 18.26
C THR A 91 -8.64 21.22 18.06
N ASP A 92 -7.97 21.61 19.15
CA ASP A 92 -6.58 22.07 19.16
C ASP A 92 -5.70 21.03 19.85
N GLU A 93 -4.92 20.30 19.08
CA GLU A 93 -4.03 19.23 19.56
C GLU A 93 -2.66 19.78 19.97
N PRO A 94 -1.98 19.18 20.96
CA PRO A 94 -0.71 19.70 21.48
C PRO A 94 0.42 19.58 20.47
N THR A 95 0.36 18.60 19.57
CA THR A 95 1.39 18.34 18.56
C THR A 95 0.75 17.97 17.21
N TRP A 96 1.53 18.13 16.14
CA TRP A 96 1.14 17.69 14.79
C TRP A 96 0.76 16.21 14.76
N GLU A 97 1.57 15.34 15.37
CA GLU A 97 1.30 13.90 15.47
C GLU A 97 -0.06 13.60 16.13
N LYS A 98 -0.42 14.35 17.18
CA LYS A 98 -1.72 14.20 17.84
C LYS A 98 -2.88 14.65 16.95
N LEU A 99 -2.67 15.67 16.11
CA LEU A 99 -3.63 16.08 15.10
C LEU A 99 -3.80 15.02 14.00
N LEU A 100 -2.71 14.41 13.52
CA LEU A 100 -2.78 13.29 12.59
C LEU A 100 -3.57 12.11 13.19
N GLN A 101 -3.26 11.74 14.43
CA GLN A 101 -4.01 10.70 15.16
C GLN A 101 -5.49 11.06 15.31
N HIS A 102 -5.81 12.32 15.62
CA HIS A 102 -7.19 12.82 15.67
C HIS A 102 -7.91 12.64 14.32
N HIS A 103 -7.26 12.99 13.20
CA HIS A 103 -7.82 12.79 11.87
C HIS A 103 -8.03 11.31 11.53
N ARG A 104 -7.10 10.43 11.89
CA ARG A 104 -7.27 8.97 11.73
C ARG A 104 -8.45 8.44 12.53
N LYS A 105 -8.65 8.91 13.77
CA LYS A 105 -9.75 8.46 14.64
C LYS A 105 -11.11 9.00 14.21
N THR A 106 -11.16 10.25 13.77
CA THR A 106 -12.42 10.95 13.45
C THR A 106 -12.83 10.85 11.99
N GLY A 107 -11.89 10.55 11.09
CA GLY A 107 -12.12 10.57 9.64
C GLY A 107 -12.30 11.96 9.05
N HIS A 108 -12.11 13.04 9.83
CA HIS A 108 -12.26 14.42 9.33
C HIS A 108 -11.32 14.74 8.16
N ARG A 109 -10.15 14.11 8.12
CA ARG A 109 -9.19 14.17 7.01
C ARG A 109 -8.56 12.80 6.79
N VAL A 110 -8.10 12.57 5.56
CA VAL A 110 -7.25 11.42 5.26
C VAL A 110 -5.80 11.77 5.59
N VAL A 111 -5.10 10.88 6.28
CA VAL A 111 -3.69 11.04 6.61
C VAL A 111 -2.86 10.17 5.69
N CYS A 112 -1.73 10.70 5.22
CA CYS A 112 -0.70 9.94 4.53
C CYS A 112 0.63 10.16 5.26
N GLN A 113 1.10 9.18 6.03
CA GLN A 113 2.30 9.29 6.86
C GLN A 113 3.59 9.31 6.03
N GLY A 114 3.60 8.68 4.85
CA GLY A 114 4.79 8.64 3.99
C GLY A 114 5.15 9.98 3.33
N CYS A 115 4.34 11.01 3.52
CA CYS A 115 4.62 12.38 3.05
C CYS A 115 5.54 13.14 4.01
N ASP A 116 6.12 14.25 3.51
CA ASP A 116 6.96 15.18 4.26
C ASP A 116 8.06 14.49 5.08
N ASP A 117 8.82 13.60 4.42
CA ASP A 117 9.91 12.83 5.04
C ASP A 117 9.49 12.03 6.29
N GLY A 118 8.22 11.59 6.32
CA GLY A 118 7.63 10.80 7.41
C GLY A 118 6.87 11.62 8.45
N ASP A 119 6.87 12.96 8.35
CA ASP A 119 6.08 13.83 9.22
C ASP A 119 4.57 13.77 8.89
N GLY A 120 4.20 13.26 7.73
CA GLY A 120 2.83 13.01 7.32
C GLY A 120 2.07 14.25 6.85
N MET A 121 1.10 14.05 5.97
CA MET A 121 0.24 15.11 5.43
C MET A 121 -1.24 14.74 5.56
N THR A 122 -2.10 15.76 5.55
CA THR A 122 -3.56 15.58 5.59
C THR A 122 -4.22 16.06 4.31
N TRP A 123 -5.26 15.34 3.90
CA TRP A 123 -6.01 15.58 2.68
C TRP A 123 -7.52 15.60 2.96
N ILE A 124 -8.28 16.29 2.11
CA ILE A 124 -9.74 16.22 2.17
C ILE A 124 -10.18 14.84 1.62
N PRO A 125 -11.02 14.07 2.34
CA PRO A 125 -11.48 12.77 1.86
C PRO A 125 -12.16 12.88 0.49
N GLY A 126 -11.72 12.07 -0.47
CA GLY A 126 -12.30 12.04 -1.82
C GLY A 126 -11.96 13.23 -2.72
N SER A 127 -11.06 14.13 -2.31
CA SER A 127 -10.67 15.27 -3.15
C SER A 127 -9.82 14.84 -4.35
N GLN A 128 -9.86 15.63 -5.42
CA GLN A 128 -9.07 15.35 -6.63
C GLN A 128 -7.57 15.39 -6.32
N GLU A 129 -7.13 16.32 -5.47
CA GLU A 129 -5.72 16.46 -5.06
C GLU A 129 -5.22 15.20 -4.32
N TYR A 130 -6.08 14.57 -3.53
CA TYR A 130 -5.74 13.30 -2.88
C TYR A 130 -5.65 12.16 -3.89
N GLN A 131 -6.58 12.10 -4.86
CA GLN A 131 -6.51 11.09 -5.93
C GLN A 131 -5.27 11.26 -6.80
N ASP A 132 -4.88 12.50 -7.10
CA ASP A 132 -3.67 12.82 -7.84
C ASP A 132 -2.42 12.42 -7.05
N HIS A 133 -2.39 12.71 -5.74
CA HIS A 133 -1.34 12.25 -4.84
C HIS A 133 -1.18 10.73 -4.86
N LEU A 134 -2.27 9.97 -4.73
CA LEU A 134 -2.22 8.50 -4.75
C LEU A 134 -1.61 7.96 -6.07
N ARG A 135 -1.98 8.56 -7.20
CA ARG A 135 -1.52 8.13 -8.54
C ARG A 135 -0.08 8.57 -8.83
N GLU A 136 0.24 9.84 -8.63
CA GLU A 136 1.54 10.40 -8.99
C GLU A 136 2.66 9.95 -8.06
N CYS A 137 2.33 9.71 -6.79
CA CYS A 137 3.30 9.24 -5.80
C CYS A 137 3.25 7.73 -5.55
N ASN A 138 2.44 7.00 -6.33
CA ASN A 138 2.20 5.55 -6.24
C ASN A 138 2.04 5.11 -4.77
N VAL A 139 1.04 5.64 -4.08
CA VAL A 139 0.87 5.41 -2.64
C VAL A 139 0.00 4.18 -2.40
N CYS A 140 0.46 3.30 -1.51
CA CYS A 140 -0.35 2.20 -1.02
C CYS A 140 -1.41 2.73 -0.05
N THR A 141 -2.69 2.55 -0.36
CA THR A 141 -3.79 3.03 0.49
C THR A 141 -3.97 2.23 1.79
N THR A 142 -3.31 1.07 1.91
CA THR A 142 -3.39 0.20 3.10
C THR A 142 -2.34 0.56 4.15
N CYS A 143 -1.12 0.90 3.72
CA CYS A 143 0.02 1.15 4.62
C CYS A 143 0.67 2.53 4.43
N GLU A 144 0.21 3.33 3.46
CA GLU A 144 0.67 4.68 3.15
C GLU A 144 2.13 4.77 2.66
N GLU A 145 2.73 3.63 2.30
CA GLU A 145 4.06 3.58 1.67
C GLU A 145 4.02 4.08 0.23
N HIS A 146 5.13 4.70 -0.18
CA HIS A 146 5.28 5.30 -1.51
C HIS A 146 6.21 4.47 -2.37
N PHE A 147 5.87 4.34 -3.64
CA PHE A 147 6.65 3.53 -4.58
C PHE A 147 7.17 4.38 -5.74
N GLN A 148 8.36 4.02 -6.23
CA GLN A 148 8.99 4.72 -7.35
C GLN A 148 8.26 4.52 -8.68
N SER A 149 7.47 3.44 -8.79
CA SER A 149 6.75 3.11 -10.02
C SER A 149 5.39 2.48 -9.69
N PRO A 150 4.42 2.57 -10.62
CA PRO A 150 3.13 1.88 -10.49
C PRO A 150 3.29 0.36 -10.34
N GLY A 151 4.24 -0.24 -11.07
CA GLY A 151 4.51 -1.69 -11.00
C GLY A 151 5.04 -2.13 -9.63
N ASN A 152 5.86 -1.31 -8.97
CA ASN A 152 6.32 -1.60 -7.62
C ASN A 152 5.18 -1.54 -6.60
N LEU A 153 4.28 -0.55 -6.72
CA LEU A 153 3.08 -0.47 -5.89
C LEU A 153 2.19 -1.70 -6.10
N GLU A 154 1.96 -2.12 -7.35
CA GLU A 154 1.09 -3.25 -7.64
C GLU A 154 1.64 -4.56 -7.06
N ASN A 155 2.94 -4.81 -7.22
CA ASN A 155 3.59 -5.95 -6.59
C ASN A 155 3.56 -5.86 -5.06
N HIS A 156 3.72 -4.67 -4.48
CA HIS A 156 3.65 -4.48 -3.02
C HIS A 156 2.27 -4.84 -2.44
N LYS A 157 1.17 -4.54 -3.15
CA LYS A 157 -0.19 -4.86 -2.68
C LYS A 157 -0.37 -6.36 -2.35
N ILE A 158 0.41 -7.24 -2.97
CA ILE A 158 0.43 -8.68 -2.67
C ILE A 158 0.79 -8.94 -1.21
N ALA A 159 1.63 -8.11 -0.57
CA ALA A 159 2.00 -8.24 0.83
C ALA A 159 0.83 -8.05 1.81
N HIS A 160 -0.25 -7.41 1.37
CA HIS A 160 -1.47 -7.23 2.15
C HIS A 160 -2.50 -8.34 1.94
N LEU A 161 -2.29 -9.22 0.96
CA LEU A 161 -3.21 -10.33 0.69
C LEU A 161 -3.05 -11.44 1.75
N GLN A 162 -4.17 -12.07 2.08
CA GLN A 162 -4.18 -13.26 2.91
C GLN A 162 -3.54 -14.44 2.15
N ARG A 163 -2.80 -15.28 2.88
CA ARG A 163 -2.13 -16.45 2.31
C ARG A 163 -3.07 -17.65 2.29
N THR A 164 -3.79 -17.83 1.18
CA THR A 164 -4.82 -18.86 1.04
C THR A 164 -4.43 -19.99 0.08
N ILE A 165 -3.52 -19.73 -0.86
CA ILE A 165 -3.10 -20.71 -1.88
C ILE A 165 -2.12 -21.70 -1.25
N LYS A 166 -2.47 -22.98 -1.19
CA LYS A 166 -1.57 -24.03 -0.67
C LYS A 166 -0.50 -24.37 -1.70
N CYS A 167 0.70 -24.69 -1.23
CA CYS A 167 1.70 -25.33 -2.06
C CYS A 167 1.24 -26.74 -2.44
N TYR A 168 1.66 -27.24 -3.59
CA TYR A 168 1.35 -28.60 -4.03
C TYR A 168 2.07 -29.66 -3.19
N GLY A 169 3.29 -29.37 -2.75
CA GLY A 169 4.14 -30.36 -2.07
C GLY A 169 4.40 -30.11 -0.59
N CYS A 170 3.98 -28.98 -0.02
CA CYS A 170 4.23 -28.68 1.40
C CYS A 170 3.11 -27.87 2.05
N ASP A 171 3.18 -27.71 3.38
CA ASP A 171 2.14 -27.02 4.16
C ASP A 171 2.14 -25.48 4.02
N ARG A 172 3.08 -24.92 3.24
CA ARG A 172 3.19 -23.47 3.07
C ARG A 172 2.02 -22.91 2.27
N LYS A 173 1.58 -21.70 2.65
CA LYS A 173 0.57 -20.94 1.92
C LYS A 173 1.10 -19.63 1.34
N PHE A 174 0.55 -19.25 0.20
CA PHE A 174 0.98 -18.12 -0.60
C PHE A 174 -0.20 -17.16 -0.87
N PRO A 175 0.09 -15.86 -1.05
CA PRO A 175 -0.95 -14.86 -1.33
C PRO A 175 -1.47 -14.95 -2.77
N THR A 176 -0.66 -15.45 -3.72
CA THR A 176 -1.02 -15.59 -5.13
C THR A 176 -0.51 -16.89 -5.70
N TYR A 177 -1.13 -17.34 -6.80
CA TYR A 177 -0.69 -18.53 -7.53
C TYR A 177 0.73 -18.41 -8.12
N PRO A 178 1.11 -17.30 -8.81
CA PRO A 178 2.49 -17.14 -9.29
C PRO A 178 3.52 -17.20 -8.15
N SER A 179 3.23 -16.63 -6.98
CA SER A 179 4.14 -16.71 -5.83
C SER A 179 4.37 -18.13 -5.32
N MET A 180 3.37 -19.02 -5.42
CA MET A 180 3.51 -20.43 -5.09
C MET A 180 4.36 -21.16 -6.13
N ILE A 181 4.15 -20.88 -7.43
CA ILE A 181 4.97 -21.45 -8.50
C ILE A 181 6.44 -21.01 -8.39
N ILE A 182 6.73 -19.75 -8.07
CA ILE A 182 8.11 -19.27 -7.81
C ILE A 182 8.76 -20.06 -6.67
N HIS A 183 8.00 -20.38 -5.61
CA HIS A 183 8.53 -21.16 -4.50
C HIS A 183 8.96 -22.56 -4.94
N LEU A 184 8.17 -23.23 -5.77
CA LEU A 184 8.52 -24.52 -6.36
C LEU A 184 9.72 -24.38 -7.30
N GLU A 185 9.68 -23.48 -8.28
CA GLU A 185 10.75 -23.29 -9.27
C GLU A 185 12.11 -22.92 -8.65
N SER A 186 12.11 -22.27 -7.48
CA SER A 186 13.34 -21.92 -6.77
C SER A 186 14.07 -23.11 -6.13
N GLY A 187 13.47 -24.30 -6.12
CA GLY A 187 13.99 -25.48 -5.41
C GLY A 187 13.94 -25.35 -3.87
N ALA A 188 13.26 -24.31 -3.35
CA ALA A 188 13.14 -24.08 -1.91
C ALA A 188 12.03 -24.94 -1.25
N CYS A 189 11.31 -25.75 -2.03
CA CYS A 189 10.23 -26.61 -1.53
C CYS A 189 10.80 -27.90 -0.95
N PRO A 190 10.42 -28.31 0.28
CA PRO A 190 10.89 -29.56 0.87
C PRO A 190 10.33 -30.81 0.17
N SER A 191 9.37 -30.67 -0.75
CA SER A 191 8.85 -31.77 -1.55
C SER A 191 9.74 -32.13 -2.75
N GLU A 192 10.85 -31.40 -2.93
CA GLU A 192 11.79 -31.55 -4.05
C GLU A 192 11.20 -31.24 -5.43
N ILE A 193 9.94 -30.77 -5.50
CA ILE A 193 9.36 -30.26 -6.74
C ILE A 193 10.12 -28.98 -7.12
N ASP A 194 10.73 -29.01 -8.29
CA ASP A 194 11.51 -27.90 -8.84
C ASP A 194 10.97 -27.42 -10.19
N TYR A 195 11.72 -26.54 -10.87
CA TYR A 195 11.31 -26.03 -12.17
C TYR A 195 11.38 -27.07 -13.28
N ILE A 196 12.22 -28.10 -13.18
CA ILE A 196 12.32 -29.19 -14.17
C ILE A 196 11.04 -30.02 -14.11
N ASP A 197 10.57 -30.36 -12.90
CA ASP A 197 9.32 -31.09 -12.71
C ASP A 197 8.10 -30.32 -13.25
N LEU A 198 8.07 -29.01 -13.03
CA LEU A 198 7.00 -28.14 -13.53
C LEU A 198 7.04 -27.99 -15.05
N ASN A 199 8.25 -27.86 -15.62
CA ASN A 199 8.48 -27.80 -17.06
C ASN A 199 8.00 -29.08 -17.77
N GLU A 200 8.43 -30.26 -17.30
CA GLU A 200 7.95 -31.56 -17.80
C GLU A 200 6.43 -31.65 -17.71
N SER A 201 5.86 -31.23 -16.57
CA SER A 201 4.42 -31.26 -16.34
C SER A 201 3.65 -30.35 -17.31
N ALA A 202 4.20 -29.19 -17.68
CA ALA A 202 3.62 -28.32 -18.69
C ALA A 202 3.68 -28.96 -20.09
N ALA A 203 4.78 -29.60 -20.47
CA ALA A 203 4.93 -30.31 -21.75
C ALA A 203 4.00 -31.55 -21.88
N LEU A 204 3.70 -32.21 -20.76
CA LEU A 204 2.72 -33.30 -20.68
C LEU A 204 1.26 -32.84 -20.76
N CYS A 205 0.98 -31.55 -20.54
CA CYS A 205 -0.37 -31.04 -20.57
C CYS A 205 -0.98 -31.15 -21.98
N TYR A 206 -2.21 -31.64 -22.09
CA TYR A 206 -2.90 -31.79 -23.39
C TYR A 206 -3.11 -30.48 -24.18
N GLN A 207 -2.90 -29.32 -23.56
CA GLN A 207 -3.00 -28.00 -24.20
C GLN A 207 -1.64 -27.33 -24.41
N TRP A 208 -0.53 -28.07 -24.30
CA TRP A 208 0.83 -27.52 -24.39
C TRP A 208 1.02 -26.57 -25.58
N LYS A 209 0.50 -26.90 -26.77
CA LYS A 209 0.58 -26.08 -27.99
C LYS A 209 0.02 -24.65 -27.88
N ALA A 210 -0.67 -24.33 -26.79
CA ALA A 210 -1.20 -23.00 -26.56
C ALA A 210 -0.26 -22.10 -25.76
N PHE A 211 0.75 -22.66 -25.10
CA PHE A 211 1.61 -21.94 -24.16
C PHE A 211 3.06 -22.44 -24.12
N LEU A 212 3.42 -23.41 -24.95
CA LEU A 212 4.74 -24.00 -25.04
C LEU A 212 5.11 -24.12 -26.52
N ASP A 213 6.24 -23.53 -26.86
CA ASP A 213 6.86 -23.63 -28.18
C ASP A 213 7.24 -25.09 -28.47
N GLU A 214 6.96 -25.53 -29.69
CA GLU A 214 7.15 -26.91 -30.13
C GLU A 214 8.63 -27.32 -30.18
N ASP A 215 9.53 -26.38 -30.41
CA ASP A 215 10.97 -26.64 -30.53
C ASP A 215 11.59 -27.13 -29.21
N TYR A 216 10.99 -26.78 -28.07
CA TYR A 216 11.51 -27.14 -26.74
C TYR A 216 10.74 -28.25 -26.05
N ARG A 217 9.65 -28.75 -26.65
CA ARG A 217 8.76 -29.69 -25.97
C ARG A 217 9.45 -31.00 -25.61
N ASP A 218 10.20 -31.58 -26.54
CA ASP A 218 10.84 -32.87 -26.32
C ASP A 218 11.94 -32.76 -25.26
N ASP A 219 12.70 -31.65 -25.27
CA ASP A 219 13.68 -31.37 -24.21
C ASP A 219 13.05 -31.27 -22.82
N LEU A 220 11.87 -30.66 -22.72
CA LEU A 220 11.12 -30.56 -21.47
C LEU A 220 10.59 -31.92 -21.00
N LEU A 221 10.19 -32.79 -21.92
CA LEU A 221 9.76 -34.16 -21.59
C LEU A 221 10.93 -35.04 -21.17
N ASP A 222 12.09 -34.84 -21.79
CA ASP A 222 13.35 -35.52 -21.45
C ASP A 222 14.03 -34.91 -20.21
N ARG A 223 13.38 -33.91 -19.58
CA ARG A 223 13.82 -33.24 -18.35
C ARG A 223 15.18 -32.56 -18.48
N TYR A 224 15.50 -32.03 -19.66
CA TYR A 224 16.71 -31.24 -19.84
C TYR A 224 16.59 -29.87 -19.18
N ASP A 225 17.67 -29.43 -18.55
CA ASP A 225 17.83 -28.05 -18.12
C ASP A 225 18.20 -27.20 -19.34
N LEU A 226 17.20 -26.50 -19.88
CA LEU A 226 17.38 -25.62 -21.04
C LEU A 226 18.45 -24.54 -20.81
N ASP A 227 18.67 -24.12 -19.56
CA ASP A 227 19.66 -23.10 -19.23
C ASP A 227 21.10 -23.64 -19.34
N LEU A 228 21.27 -24.96 -19.31
CA LEU A 228 22.55 -25.64 -19.51
C LEU A 228 22.69 -26.21 -20.93
N GLN A 229 21.57 -26.54 -21.57
CA GLN A 229 21.53 -27.14 -22.90
C GLN A 229 21.82 -26.11 -24.02
N TYR A 230 21.37 -24.87 -23.84
CA TYR A 230 21.49 -23.81 -24.84
C TYR A 230 22.50 -22.74 -24.41
N ALA A 231 23.31 -22.27 -25.36
CA ALA A 231 24.28 -21.20 -25.10
C ALA A 231 23.61 -19.83 -24.86
N GLU A 232 22.44 -19.63 -25.43
CA GLU A 232 21.63 -18.41 -25.29
C GLU A 232 20.43 -18.67 -24.39
N THR A 233 19.90 -17.61 -23.76
CA THR A 233 18.67 -17.73 -22.98
C THR A 233 17.48 -17.99 -23.89
N VAL A 234 16.78 -19.09 -23.62
CA VAL A 234 15.58 -19.49 -24.36
C VAL A 234 14.29 -19.14 -23.60
N TYR A 235 13.19 -19.04 -24.32
CA TYR A 235 11.88 -18.61 -23.81
C TYR A 235 10.80 -19.60 -24.23
N PRO A 236 10.78 -20.82 -23.67
CA PRO A 236 9.91 -21.89 -24.15
C PRO A 236 8.41 -21.60 -23.94
N PHE A 237 8.05 -20.73 -22.99
CA PHE A 237 6.65 -20.50 -22.65
C PHE A 237 6.11 -19.24 -23.31
N GLU A 238 4.95 -19.33 -23.93
CA GLU A 238 4.29 -18.23 -24.61
C GLU A 238 2.91 -17.92 -23.99
N CYS A 239 2.48 -16.67 -24.09
CA CYS A 239 1.13 -16.30 -23.70
C CYS A 239 0.14 -16.63 -24.84
N PRO A 240 -0.91 -17.43 -24.61
CA PRO A 240 -1.90 -17.73 -25.65
C PRO A 240 -2.72 -16.52 -26.12
N GLY A 241 -2.64 -15.38 -25.39
CA GLY A 241 -3.43 -14.19 -25.65
C GLY A 241 -2.66 -13.01 -26.23
N CYS A 242 -1.34 -13.07 -26.30
CA CYS A 242 -0.49 -12.00 -26.82
C CYS A 242 0.90 -12.51 -27.22
N ASP A 243 1.64 -11.70 -27.96
CA ASP A 243 2.99 -12.03 -28.44
C ASP A 243 4.05 -11.80 -27.35
N SER A 244 4.02 -12.61 -26.29
CA SER A 244 4.95 -12.51 -25.15
C SER A 244 5.46 -13.88 -24.75
N TYR A 245 6.77 -13.93 -24.48
CA TYR A 245 7.53 -15.17 -24.25
C TYR A 245 8.26 -15.11 -22.91
N PHE A 246 8.41 -16.26 -22.27
CA PHE A 246 8.85 -16.39 -20.89
C PHE A 246 9.79 -17.59 -20.72
N ARG A 247 10.84 -17.38 -19.91
CA ARG A 247 11.80 -18.42 -19.54
C ARG A 247 11.24 -19.42 -18.51
N ARG A 248 10.26 -19.00 -17.72
CA ARG A 248 9.71 -19.75 -16.58
C ARG A 248 8.18 -19.71 -16.59
N LEU A 249 7.54 -20.75 -16.07
CA LEU A 249 6.09 -20.78 -15.89
C LEU A 249 5.63 -19.70 -14.91
N SER A 250 6.39 -19.45 -13.84
CA SER A 250 6.09 -18.36 -12.90
C SER A 250 5.95 -17.00 -13.59
N ALA A 251 6.83 -16.69 -14.55
CA ALA A 251 6.81 -15.44 -15.28
C ALA A 251 5.59 -15.35 -16.21
N LEU A 252 5.23 -16.43 -16.90
CA LEU A 252 3.98 -16.51 -17.66
C LEU A 252 2.76 -16.29 -16.75
N PHE A 253 2.68 -16.98 -15.61
CA PHE A 253 1.55 -16.82 -14.69
C PHE A 253 1.51 -15.42 -14.06
N GLN A 254 2.65 -14.80 -13.77
CA GLN A 254 2.71 -13.42 -13.26
C GLN A 254 2.22 -12.43 -14.32
N HIS A 255 2.58 -12.63 -15.60
CA HIS A 255 2.07 -11.84 -16.71
C HIS A 255 0.54 -11.95 -16.84
N VAL A 256 -0.01 -13.15 -16.75
CA VAL A 256 -1.47 -13.38 -16.77
C VAL A 256 -2.13 -12.75 -15.53
N TYR A 257 -1.47 -12.82 -14.37
CA TYR A 257 -1.99 -12.27 -13.12
C TYR A 257 -2.02 -10.73 -13.10
N SER A 258 -1.08 -10.04 -13.77
CA SER A 258 -0.91 -8.58 -13.67
C SER A 258 -1.83 -7.76 -14.60
N THR A 259 -2.87 -8.37 -15.18
CA THR A 259 -3.77 -7.78 -16.20
C THR A 259 -3.05 -7.29 -17.48
N ALA A 260 -1.82 -7.73 -17.70
CA ALA A 260 -1.02 -7.36 -18.88
C ALA A 260 -1.52 -7.99 -20.19
N CYS A 261 -2.41 -8.99 -20.10
CA CYS A 261 -3.07 -9.62 -21.25
C CYS A 261 -4.52 -10.00 -20.91
N ASN A 262 -5.25 -10.46 -21.92
CA ASN A 262 -6.64 -10.89 -21.79
C ASN A 262 -6.78 -12.39 -21.44
N GLN A 263 -5.83 -12.94 -20.70
CA GLN A 263 -5.88 -14.31 -20.18
C GLN A 263 -6.28 -14.30 -18.70
N ASP A 264 -6.68 -15.46 -18.19
CA ASP A 264 -7.12 -15.61 -16.81
C ASP A 264 -6.61 -16.93 -16.22
N LEU A 265 -6.23 -16.91 -14.93
CA LEU A 265 -5.67 -18.08 -14.25
C LEU A 265 -6.73 -19.14 -13.92
N GLN A 266 -8.02 -18.82 -13.97
CA GLN A 266 -9.11 -19.74 -13.62
C GLN A 266 -9.78 -20.36 -14.85
N SER A 267 -9.68 -19.69 -16.01
CA SER A 267 -10.39 -20.05 -17.24
C SER A 267 -9.46 -20.11 -18.47
N GLY A 268 -10.02 -20.46 -19.64
CA GLY A 268 -9.25 -20.54 -20.88
C GLY A 268 -8.16 -21.63 -20.89
N LYS A 269 -7.13 -21.43 -21.71
CA LYS A 269 -6.00 -22.36 -21.87
C LYS A 269 -5.08 -22.35 -20.64
N ILE A 270 -4.79 -21.17 -20.11
CA ILE A 270 -3.96 -21.01 -18.91
C ILE A 270 -4.64 -21.63 -17.68
N GLY A 271 -5.93 -21.39 -17.44
CA GLY A 271 -6.65 -22.03 -16.34
C GLY A 271 -6.74 -23.56 -16.45
N LYS A 272 -6.68 -24.12 -17.67
CA LYS A 272 -6.57 -25.58 -17.87
C LYS A 272 -5.18 -26.09 -17.48
N LEU A 273 -4.12 -25.33 -17.78
CA LEU A 273 -2.76 -25.65 -17.32
C LEU A 273 -2.66 -25.59 -15.79
N VAL A 274 -3.22 -24.54 -15.16
CA VAL A 274 -3.26 -24.41 -13.68
C VAL A 274 -3.88 -25.65 -13.03
N ARG A 275 -5.09 -26.04 -13.45
CA ARG A 275 -5.79 -27.23 -12.93
C ARG A 275 -5.10 -28.56 -13.27
N TRP A 276 -4.29 -28.59 -14.32
CA TRP A 276 -3.48 -29.75 -14.66
C TRP A 276 -2.29 -29.89 -13.71
N LEU A 277 -1.56 -28.80 -13.46
CA LEU A 277 -0.45 -28.77 -12.52
C LEU A 277 -0.91 -29.11 -11.10
N GLU A 278 -2.03 -28.51 -10.66
CA GLU A 278 -2.63 -28.80 -9.36
C GLU A 278 -2.92 -30.30 -9.20
N ARG A 279 -3.67 -30.92 -10.11
CA ARG A 279 -4.00 -32.36 -10.02
C ARG A 279 -2.79 -33.29 -10.11
N ARG A 280 -1.72 -32.87 -10.78
CA ARG A 280 -0.53 -33.70 -10.96
C ARG A 280 0.38 -33.67 -9.74
N HIS A 281 0.46 -32.53 -9.06
CA HIS A 281 1.41 -32.30 -7.97
C HIS A 281 0.77 -32.25 -6.58
N ASP A 282 -0.54 -32.01 -6.48
CA ASP A 282 -1.24 -32.03 -5.21
C ASP A 282 -1.44 -33.46 -4.72
N ALA A 283 -0.71 -33.82 -3.67
CA ALA A 283 -0.77 -35.14 -3.03
C ALA A 283 -2.09 -35.39 -2.25
N SER A 284 -2.99 -34.41 -2.14
CA SER A 284 -4.25 -34.56 -1.42
C SER A 284 -5.37 -35.27 -2.21
N GLY A 285 -5.08 -35.75 -3.43
CA GLY A 285 -6.02 -36.44 -4.31
C GLY A 285 -5.90 -37.97 -4.39
N SER A 286 -5.10 -38.61 -3.54
CA SER A 286 -4.96 -40.08 -3.48
C SER A 286 -5.54 -40.65 -2.17
N GLU A 287 -6.85 -40.49 -1.99
CA GLU A 287 -7.67 -41.33 -1.09
C GLU A 287 -8.76 -42.04 -1.91
#